data_AF-A0A968FYI2-F1
#
_entry.id   AF-A0A968FYI2-F1
#
_cell.length_a   1.000
_cell.length_b   1.000
_cell.length_c   1.000
_cell.angle_alpha   90.00
_cell.angle_beta   90.00
_cell.angle_gamma   90.00
#
_symmetry.space_group_name_H-M   'P 1'
#
loop_
_entity.id
_entity.type
_entity.pdbx_description
1 polymer ?
#
loop_
_entity_poly.entity_id
_entity_poly.type
_entity_poly.pdbx_seq_one_letter_code
_entity_poly.pdbx_strand_id
1 'polypeptide(L)' 'CTKRAFSAIYTFYDAPDPRMSLGTFSILKQIEFCRQKHIRYFYLGYYIADNASLVYKANFRPNEV' A
#
# COMPACT_ATOMS: atom_id res chain seq x y z
N CYS A 1 13.54 3.23 3.62
CA CYS A 1 13.33 1.78 3.83
C CYS A 1 14.53 1.20 4.56
N THR A 2 14.30 0.37 5.58
CA THR A 2 15.35 -0.30 6.36
C THR A 2 15.35 -1.80 6.07
N LYS A 3 16.32 -2.55 6.62
CA LYS A 3 16.35 -4.02 6.53
C LYS A 3 15.08 -4.70 7.09
N ARG A 4 14.28 -4.02 7.91
CA ARG A 4 13.08 -4.58 8.56
C ARG A 4 11.78 -3.92 8.13
N ALA A 5 11.84 -2.72 7.54
CA ALA A 5 10.67 -1.91 7.22
C ALA A 5 10.72 -1.30 5.81
N PHE A 6 9.67 -1.49 5.04
CA PHE A 6 9.45 -0.86 3.73
C PHE A 6 8.32 0.17 3.82
N SER A 7 8.41 1.26 3.08
CA SER A 7 7.48 2.39 3.18
C SER A 7 7.02 2.85 1.81
N ALA A 8 5.71 3.04 1.66
CA ALA A 8 5.05 3.49 0.45
C ALA A 8 4.37 4.84 0.67
N ILE A 9 5.18 5.90 0.87
CA ILE A 9 4.69 7.24 1.22
C ILE A 9 3.97 7.90 0.03
N TYR A 10 4.54 7.77 -1.17
CA TYR A 10 4.00 8.38 -2.38
C TYR A 10 3.80 7.31 -3.46
N THR A 11 2.58 7.22 -3.98
CA THR A 11 2.24 6.40 -5.13
C THR A 11 1.29 7.21 -5.98
N PHE A 12 1.77 7.63 -7.14
CA PHE A 12 0.98 8.28 -8.17
C PHE A 12 0.83 7.32 -9.34
N TYR A 13 -0.33 7.34 -9.96
CA TYR A 13 -0.61 6.60 -11.18
C TYR A 13 -1.61 7.42 -11.97
N ASP A 14 -1.41 7.45 -13.28
CA ASP A 14 -2.42 7.96 -14.20
C ASP A 14 -3.34 6.78 -14.55
N ALA A 15 -4.51 6.73 -13.93
CA ALA A 15 -5.50 5.67 -14.17
C ALA A 15 -6.48 6.15 -15.25
N PRO A 16 -6.34 5.71 -16.52
CA PRO A 16 -7.30 6.04 -17.57
C PRO A 16 -8.69 5.45 -17.29
N ASP A 17 -8.78 4.40 -16.47
CA ASP A 17 -10.04 3.84 -15.96
C ASP A 17 -9.96 3.62 -14.44
N PRO A 18 -10.81 4.29 -13.63
CA PRO A 18 -10.81 4.14 -12.17
C PRO A 18 -11.14 2.71 -11.69
N ARG A 19 -11.72 1.86 -12.53
CA ARG A 19 -12.01 0.45 -12.20
C ARG A 19 -10.77 -0.43 -12.15
N MET A 20 -9.64 0.02 -12.73
CA MET A 20 -8.40 -0.77 -12.79
C MET A 20 -7.72 -0.95 -11.43
N SER A 21 -8.21 -0.31 -10.36
CA SER A 21 -7.75 -0.51 -8.97
C SER A 21 -6.22 -0.49 -8.82
N LEU A 22 -5.55 0.41 -9.55
CA LEU A 22 -4.09 0.47 -9.64
C LEU A 22 -3.43 0.72 -8.28
N GLY A 23 -4.11 1.43 -7.37
CA GLY A 23 -3.68 1.57 -5.97
C GLY A 23 -3.57 0.23 -5.25
N THR A 24 -4.62 -0.60 -5.34
CA THR A 24 -4.62 -1.96 -4.75
C THR A 24 -3.53 -2.82 -5.37
N PHE A 25 -3.38 -2.80 -6.70
CA PHE A 25 -2.34 -3.55 -7.39
C PHE A 25 -0.94 -3.15 -6.94
N SER A 26 -0.66 -1.84 -6.84
CA SER A 26 0.62 -1.32 -6.40
C SER A 26 0.99 -1.81 -4.99
N ILE A 27 0.03 -1.77 -4.05
CA ILE A 27 0.21 -2.29 -2.69
C ILE A 27 0.53 -3.79 -2.70
N LEU A 28 -0.20 -4.59 -3.47
CA LEU A 28 0.04 -6.03 -3.56
C LEU A 28 1.46 -6.35 -4.07
N LYS A 29 1.93 -5.62 -5.09
CA LYS A 29 3.31 -5.77 -5.60
C LYS A 29 4.37 -5.38 -4.57
N GLN A 30 4.11 -4.35 -3.77
CA GLN A 30 5.02 -3.92 -2.71
C GLN A 30 5.06 -4.94 -1.56
N ILE A 31 3.92 -5.54 -1.20
CA ILE A 31 3.84 -6.64 -0.23
C ILE A 31 4.61 -7.86 -0.73
N GLU A 32 4.46 -8.20 -2.02
CA GLU A 32 5.23 -9.27 -2.65
C GLU A 32 6.74 -9.01 -2.56
N PHE A 33 7.18 -7.79 -2.88
CA PHE A 33 8.58 -7.38 -2.72
C PHE A 33 9.06 -7.53 -1.26
N CYS A 34 8.24 -7.11 -0.29
CA CYS A 34 8.55 -7.27 1.12
C CYS A 34 8.71 -8.74 1.51
N ARG A 35 7.82 -9.62 1.03
CA ARG A 35 7.92 -11.07 1.23
C ARG A 35 9.22 -11.63 0.65
N GLN A 36 9.56 -11.29 -0.59
CA GLN A 36 10.78 -11.77 -1.25
C GLN A 36 12.06 -11.31 -0.54
N LYS A 37 12.02 -10.15 0.13
CA LYS A 37 13.14 -9.57 0.89
C LYS A 37 13.09 -9.89 2.38
N HIS A 38 12.15 -10.71 2.83
CA HIS A 38 11.93 -11.02 4.25
C HIS A 38 11.76 -9.78 5.15
N ILE A 39 11.14 -8.72 4.60
CA ILE A 39 10.82 -7.50 5.31
C ILE A 39 9.53 -7.74 6.11
N ARG A 40 9.61 -7.52 7.43
CA ARG A 40 8.49 -7.79 8.35
C ARG A 40 7.46 -6.67 8.39
N TYR A 41 7.88 -5.42 8.27
CA TYR A 41 7.01 -4.26 8.42
C TYR A 41 6.82 -3.54 7.08
N PHE A 42 5.57 -3.27 6.73
CA PHE A 42 5.22 -2.52 5.55
C PHE A 42 4.30 -1.35 5.94
N TYR A 43 4.83 -0.14 5.80
CA TYR A 43 4.10 1.09 6.07
C TYR A 43 3.40 1.56 4.79
N LEU A 44 2.07 1.44 4.77
CA LEU A 44 1.18 1.78 3.65
C LEU A 44 1.00 3.30 3.42
N GLY A 45 1.69 4.13 4.19
CA GLY A 45 1.49 5.58 4.19
C GLY A 45 0.32 6.01 5.08
N TYR A 46 0.00 7.30 5.05
CA TYR A 46 -1.12 7.84 5.82
C TYR A 46 -2.45 7.24 5.37
N TYR A 47 -3.29 6.95 6.37
CA TYR A 47 -4.69 6.61 6.24
C TYR A 47 -5.51 7.79 6.76
N ILE A 48 -6.43 8.29 5.92
CA ILE A 48 -7.39 9.34 6.28
C ILE A 48 -8.76 8.74 5.97
N ALA A 49 -9.57 8.50 6.99
CA ALA A 49 -10.85 7.81 6.86
C ALA A 49 -11.81 8.53 5.88
N ASP A 50 -11.81 9.87 5.90
CA ASP A 50 -12.68 10.69 5.05
C ASP A 50 -12.23 10.79 3.58
N ASN A 51 -11.08 10.21 3.22
CA ASN A 51 -10.60 10.21 1.85
C ASN A 51 -10.97 8.90 1.15
N ALA A 52 -11.96 8.95 0.26
CA ALA A 52 -12.44 7.79 -0.53
C ALA A 52 -11.31 7.06 -1.28
N SER A 53 -10.29 7.80 -1.73
CA SER A 53 -9.12 7.23 -2.40
C SER A 53 -8.13 6.55 -1.45
N LEU A 54 -8.35 6.57 -0.12
CA LEU A 54 -7.50 5.90 0.88
C LEU A 54 -8.24 4.84 1.68
N VAL A 55 -9.58 4.79 1.61
CA VAL A 55 -10.42 3.79 2.29
C VAL A 55 -9.95 2.35 2.00
N TYR A 56 -9.51 2.08 0.77
CA TYR A 56 -9.08 0.74 0.37
C TYR A 56 -7.86 0.22 1.17
N LYS A 57 -7.03 1.11 1.74
CA LYS A 57 -5.86 0.72 2.55
C LYS A 57 -6.26 0.02 3.85
N ALA A 58 -7.45 0.30 4.39
CA ALA A 58 -7.94 -0.33 5.62
C ALA A 58 -8.24 -1.83 5.47
N ASN A 59 -8.41 -2.30 4.23
CA ASN A 59 -8.75 -3.69 3.94
C ASN A 59 -7.54 -4.64 3.97
N PHE A 60 -6.30 -4.14 3.97
CA PHE A 60 -5.11 -4.99 4.01
C PHE A 60 -4.82 -5.45 5.43
N ARG A 61 -4.94 -6.75 5.72
CA ARG A 61 -4.67 -7.33 7.05
C ARG A 61 -3.45 -8.24 7.04
N PRO A 62 -2.73 -8.38 8.17
CA PRO A 62 -2.89 -7.64 9.43
C PRO A 62 -2.39 -6.19 9.30
N ASN A 63 -3.09 -5.24 9.94
CA ASN A 63 -2.68 -3.84 10.00
C ASN A 63 -2.84 -3.28 11.43
N GLU A 64 -2.04 -2.28 11.74
CA GLU A 64 -2.14 -1.46 12.95
C GLU A 64 -2.67 -0.09 12.49
N VAL A 65 -3.99 0.07 12.48
CA VAL A 65 -4.70 1.31 12.07
C VAL A 65 -5.53 1.80 13.24
#